data_AF-A0AAW9J4B3-F1
#
_entry.id   AF-A0AAW9J4B3-F1
#
_cell.length_a   1.000
_cell.length_b   1.000
_cell.length_c   1.000
_cell.angle_alpha   90.00
_cell.angle_beta   90.00
_cell.angle_gamma   90.00
#
_symmetry.space_group_name_H-M   'P 1'
#
loop_
_entity.id
_entity.type
_entity.pdbx_description
1 polymer ?
#
loop_
_entity_poly.entity_id
_entity_poly.type
_entity_poly.pdbx_seq_one_letter_code
_entity_poly.pdbx_strand_id
1 'polypeptide(L)'
;SDASRMYKIGNVTEKDSKLVKVAKECLEKGFEAVKPWGFLGDIGAVIQEHAEANGFSVVRAFGGHGVGLKFHEDPFVSHYGKRGEGMILVPGMMLTIEPMINEGTYEVFVDEDDEWTVLTEDGGYSAQWEYTVLVTEDGAEILAW
;
A
#
# COMPACT_ATOMS: atom_id res chain seq x y z
N SER A 1 -5.74 1.71 15.26
CA SER A 1 -6.06 0.86 14.11
C SER A 1 -6.39 1.76 12.95
N ASP A 2 -6.00 1.36 11.76
CA ASP A 2 -6.34 2.04 10.52
C ASP A 2 -6.66 1.03 9.40
N ALA A 3 -7.63 1.35 8.56
CA ALA A 3 -8.08 0.51 7.46
C ALA A 3 -8.97 1.29 6.47
N SER A 4 -8.80 0.99 5.19
CA SER A 4 -9.52 1.60 4.08
C SER A 4 -9.91 0.56 3.02
N ARG A 5 -10.95 0.87 2.25
CA ARG A 5 -11.57 -0.04 1.28
C ARG A 5 -11.95 0.66 -0.01
N MET A 6 -11.76 -0.04 -1.12
CA MET A 6 -12.21 0.42 -2.43
C MET A 6 -13.51 -0.29 -2.85
N TYR A 7 -14.48 0.51 -3.30
CA TYR A 7 -15.78 0.03 -3.74
C TYR A 7 -16.05 0.43 -5.19
N LYS A 8 -16.76 -0.43 -5.90
CA LYS A 8 -17.24 -0.17 -7.26
C LYS A 8 -18.71 0.24 -7.16
N ILE A 9 -19.05 1.44 -7.61
CA ILE A 9 -20.42 1.96 -7.56
C ILE A 9 -21.06 1.84 -8.95
N GLY A 10 -22.10 1.00 -9.06
CA GLY A 10 -22.78 0.75 -10.32
C GLY A 10 -21.95 -0.07 -11.31
N ASN A 11 -22.14 0.21 -12.61
CA ASN A 11 -21.40 -0.44 -13.68
C ASN A 11 -20.07 0.28 -13.90
N VAL A 12 -18.97 -0.41 -13.64
CA VAL A 12 -17.61 0.10 -13.92
C VAL A 12 -17.05 -0.55 -15.18
N THR A 13 -16.07 0.10 -15.82
CA THR A 13 -15.40 -0.48 -16.98
C THR A 13 -14.54 -1.68 -16.57
N GLU A 14 -14.18 -2.54 -17.52
CA GLU A 14 -13.25 -3.65 -17.28
C GLU A 14 -11.88 -3.15 -16.80
N LYS A 15 -11.42 -2.00 -17.32
CA LYS A 15 -10.15 -1.38 -16.95
C LYS A 15 -10.17 -0.95 -15.47
N ASP A 16 -11.21 -0.23 -15.05
CA ASP A 16 -11.34 0.24 -13.67
C ASP A 16 -11.54 -0.92 -12.71
N SER A 17 -12.32 -1.94 -13.12
CA SER A 17 -12.45 -3.16 -12.34
C SER A 17 -11.13 -3.93 -12.22
N LYS A 18 -10.26 -3.87 -13.22
CA LYS A 18 -8.90 -4.44 -13.15
C LYS A 18 -8.03 -3.64 -12.18
N LEU A 19 -8.07 -2.31 -12.21
CA LEU A 19 -7.32 -1.45 -11.29
C LEU A 19 -7.67 -1.76 -9.83
N VAL A 20 -8.97 -1.77 -9.49
CA VAL A 20 -9.43 -2.09 -8.13
C VAL A 20 -8.99 -3.49 -7.68
N LYS A 21 -9.05 -4.47 -8.60
CA LYS A 21 -8.60 -5.84 -8.33
C LYS A 21 -7.10 -5.89 -8.07
N VAL A 22 -6.28 -5.28 -8.93
CA VAL A 22 -4.82 -5.32 -8.80
C VAL A 22 -4.35 -4.56 -7.57
N ALA A 23 -5.01 -3.46 -7.18
CA ALA A 23 -4.71 -2.78 -5.92
C ALA A 23 -4.94 -3.69 -4.70
N LYS A 24 -6.03 -4.48 -4.69
CA LYS A 24 -6.27 -5.48 -3.63
C LYS A 24 -5.23 -6.58 -3.63
N GLU A 25 -4.86 -7.10 -4.80
CA GLU A 25 -3.81 -8.12 -4.92
C GLU A 25 -2.44 -7.58 -4.48
N CYS A 26 -2.15 -6.29 -4.72
CA CYS A 26 -0.96 -5.63 -4.19
C CYS A 26 -0.96 -5.63 -2.66
N LEU A 27 -2.07 -5.23 -2.03
CA LEU A 27 -2.22 -5.29 -0.57
C LEU A 27 -1.97 -6.71 -0.04
N GLU A 28 -2.63 -7.71 -0.64
CA GLU A 28 -2.53 -9.12 -0.22
C GLU A 28 -1.08 -9.64 -0.35
N LYS A 29 -0.41 -9.33 -1.47
CA LYS A 29 1.00 -9.69 -1.68
C LYS A 29 1.96 -8.95 -0.74
N GLY A 30 1.69 -7.67 -0.49
CA GLY A 30 2.44 -6.88 0.49
C GLY A 30 2.35 -7.51 1.88
N PHE A 31 1.15 -7.92 2.30
CA PHE A 31 0.93 -8.65 3.53
C PHE A 31 1.65 -10.01 3.56
N GLU A 32 1.59 -10.81 2.49
CA GLU A 32 2.31 -12.09 2.39
C GLU A 32 3.84 -11.94 2.51
N ALA A 33 4.39 -10.77 2.19
CA ALA A 33 5.81 -10.47 2.36
C ALA A 33 6.19 -10.05 3.79
N VAL A 34 5.21 -9.71 4.65
CA VAL A 34 5.45 -9.41 6.06
C VAL A 34 5.81 -10.68 6.81
N LYS A 35 7.05 -10.74 7.30
CA LYS A 35 7.54 -11.87 8.09
C LYS A 35 8.56 -11.40 9.13
N PRO A 36 8.64 -12.06 10.28
CA PRO A 36 9.68 -11.77 11.26
C PRO A 36 11.06 -11.99 10.65
N TRP A 37 11.96 -11.09 10.98
CA TRP A 37 13.33 -11.03 10.47
C TRP A 37 13.43 -10.81 8.95
N GLY A 38 12.32 -10.49 8.29
CA GLY A 38 12.26 -10.02 6.90
C GLY A 38 12.63 -8.55 6.76
N PHE A 39 12.84 -8.10 5.53
CA PHE A 39 13.20 -6.71 5.26
C PHE A 39 11.97 -5.90 4.83
N LEU A 40 11.84 -4.68 5.33
CA LEU A 40 10.74 -3.78 4.97
C LEU A 40 10.65 -3.54 3.45
N GLY A 41 11.79 -3.49 2.76
CA GLY A 41 11.84 -3.33 1.30
C GLY A 41 11.26 -4.52 0.51
N ASP A 42 11.13 -5.70 1.12
CA ASP A 42 10.50 -6.86 0.48
C ASP A 42 9.01 -6.61 0.19
N ILE A 43 8.33 -5.85 1.05
CA ILE A 43 6.93 -5.43 0.91
C ILE A 43 6.80 -4.52 -0.31
N GLY A 44 7.59 -3.45 -0.38
CA GLY A 44 7.55 -2.52 -1.49
C GLY A 44 7.94 -3.16 -2.82
N ALA A 45 8.93 -4.05 -2.82
CA ALA A 45 9.36 -4.75 -4.02
C ALA A 45 8.24 -5.63 -4.61
N VAL A 46 7.55 -6.43 -3.78
CA VAL A 46 6.50 -7.33 -4.29
C VAL A 46 5.26 -6.58 -4.77
N ILE A 47 4.91 -5.47 -4.12
CA ILE A 47 3.80 -4.60 -4.54
C ILE A 47 4.12 -3.97 -5.90
N GLN A 48 5.30 -3.37 -6.03
CA GLN A 48 5.75 -2.74 -7.28
C GLN A 48 5.80 -3.73 -8.43
N GLU A 49 6.42 -4.90 -8.24
CA GLU A 49 6.50 -5.95 -9.26
C GLU A 49 5.11 -6.35 -9.75
N HIS A 50 4.12 -6.50 -8.85
CA HIS A 50 2.76 -6.91 -9.21
C HIS A 50 1.98 -5.81 -9.94
N ALA A 51 2.08 -4.56 -9.47
CA ALA A 51 1.42 -3.43 -10.11
C ALA A 51 1.96 -3.18 -11.53
N GLU A 52 3.29 -3.12 -11.67
CA GLU A 52 3.96 -2.84 -12.94
C GLU A 52 3.74 -3.98 -13.95
N ALA A 53 3.77 -5.25 -13.52
CA ALA A 53 3.44 -6.38 -14.38
C ALA A 53 2.00 -6.35 -14.93
N ASN A 54 1.10 -5.62 -14.27
CA ASN A 54 -0.28 -5.44 -14.70
C ASN A 54 -0.53 -4.16 -15.50
N GLY A 55 0.52 -3.36 -15.75
CA GLY A 55 0.45 -2.10 -16.50
C GLY A 55 -0.01 -0.91 -15.68
N PHE A 56 0.17 -0.96 -14.35
CA PHE A 56 -0.14 0.11 -13.42
C PHE A 56 1.13 0.62 -12.73
N SER A 57 1.04 1.74 -12.03
CA SER A 57 2.16 2.29 -11.25
C SER A 57 1.82 2.42 -9.77
N VAL A 58 2.83 2.57 -8.93
CA VAL A 58 2.68 2.70 -7.46
C VAL A 58 3.03 4.12 -7.05
N VAL A 59 2.13 4.79 -6.33
CA VAL A 59 2.39 6.12 -5.76
C VAL A 59 3.63 6.08 -4.87
N ARG A 60 4.48 7.10 -4.98
CA ARG A 60 5.76 7.19 -4.23
C ARG A 60 5.80 8.28 -3.16
N ALA A 61 4.87 9.24 -3.23
CA ALA A 61 4.79 10.34 -2.26
C ALA A 61 4.22 9.90 -0.90
N PHE A 62 3.46 8.80 -0.89
CA PHE A 62 2.79 8.26 0.28
C PHE A 62 3.14 6.78 0.47
N GLY A 63 3.01 6.30 1.69
CA GLY A 63 3.30 4.93 2.09
C GLY A 63 2.57 4.62 3.38
N GLY A 64 2.63 3.35 3.81
CA GLY A 64 2.11 2.97 5.11
C GLY A 64 2.97 3.52 6.25
N HIS A 65 2.55 3.21 7.46
CA HIS A 65 3.14 3.73 8.67
C HIS A 65 3.07 2.72 9.82
N GLY A 66 3.93 2.89 10.82
CA GLY A 66 3.69 2.30 12.13
C GLY A 66 2.40 2.85 12.71
N VAL A 67 1.64 2.00 13.40
CA VAL A 67 0.35 2.38 13.98
C VAL A 67 0.15 1.67 15.33
N GLY A 68 -0.33 2.41 16.32
CA GLY A 68 -0.50 1.87 17.66
C GLY A 68 -0.86 2.93 18.67
N LEU A 69 0.15 3.47 19.35
CA LEU A 69 -0.05 4.53 20.35
C LEU A 69 -0.29 5.88 19.70
N LYS A 70 0.45 6.17 18.62
CA LYS A 70 0.20 7.30 17.74
C LYS A 70 -0.56 6.83 16.50
N PHE A 71 -1.17 7.80 15.82
CA PHE A 71 -1.88 7.53 14.58
C PHE A 71 -0.89 7.10 13.48
N HIS A 72 0.05 7.98 13.14
CA HIS A 72 1.22 7.64 12.32
C HIS A 72 2.48 7.69 13.20
N GLU A 73 3.25 6.60 13.18
CA GLU A 73 4.57 6.49 13.80
C GLU A 73 5.53 5.67 12.92
N ASP A 74 6.79 5.55 13.33
CA ASP A 74 7.75 4.73 12.60
C ASP A 74 7.30 3.24 12.61
N PRO A 75 7.54 2.49 11.53
CA PRO A 75 8.28 2.90 10.34
C PRO A 75 7.41 3.45 9.20
N PHE A 76 8.01 4.28 8.33
CA PHE A 76 7.42 4.56 7.01
C PHE A 76 7.53 3.32 6.11
N VAL A 77 6.40 2.79 5.64
CA VAL A 77 6.29 1.58 4.83
C VAL A 77 6.14 1.95 3.35
N SER A 78 7.25 1.91 2.62
CA SER A 78 7.22 2.16 1.17
C SER A 78 6.54 1.01 0.41
N HIS A 79 5.67 1.33 -0.54
CA HIS A 79 5.02 0.36 -1.44
C HIS A 79 5.79 0.11 -2.75
N TYR A 80 6.97 0.71 -2.87
CA TYR A 80 7.96 0.42 -3.90
C TYR A 80 9.32 0.17 -3.24
N GLY A 81 10.21 -0.57 -3.89
CA GLY A 81 11.51 -0.84 -3.27
C GLY A 81 12.27 -2.01 -3.87
N LYS A 82 13.28 -2.45 -3.13
CA LYS A 82 14.16 -3.55 -3.50
C LYS A 82 14.18 -4.61 -2.41
N ARG A 83 14.21 -5.85 -2.85
CA ARG A 83 14.27 -7.02 -1.96
C ARG A 83 15.55 -7.01 -1.14
N GLY A 84 15.44 -7.35 0.15
CA GLY A 84 16.56 -7.38 1.09
C GLY A 84 17.08 -6.01 1.54
N GLU A 85 16.39 -4.91 1.23
CA GLU A 85 16.75 -3.55 1.68
C GLU A 85 15.78 -3.01 2.74
N GLY A 86 16.20 -1.95 3.44
CA GLY A 86 15.41 -1.34 4.51
C GLY A 86 15.62 -2.00 5.87
N MET A 87 14.77 -1.64 6.84
CA MET A 87 14.90 -2.17 8.19
C MET A 87 14.39 -3.61 8.31
N ILE A 88 14.85 -4.31 9.34
CA ILE A 88 14.36 -5.64 9.69
C ILE A 88 13.04 -5.49 10.45
N LEU A 89 12.04 -6.28 10.04
CA LEU A 89 10.79 -6.44 10.76
C LEU A 89 11.01 -7.40 11.93
N VAL A 90 10.61 -7.02 13.14
CA VAL A 90 10.73 -7.87 14.33
C VAL A 90 9.37 -8.17 14.92
N PRO A 91 9.20 -9.33 15.60
CA PRO A 91 7.95 -9.64 16.30
C PRO A 91 7.50 -8.50 17.24
N GLY A 92 6.21 -8.21 17.23
CA GLY A 92 5.59 -7.13 18.01
C GLY A 92 5.48 -5.78 17.28
N MET A 93 6.10 -5.62 16.10
CA MET A 93 5.87 -4.44 15.28
C MET A 93 4.45 -4.42 14.71
N MET A 94 3.81 -3.26 14.73
CA MET A 94 2.51 -3.02 14.10
C MET A 94 2.65 -1.93 13.05
N LEU A 95 2.11 -2.18 11.86
CA LEU A 95 2.24 -1.30 10.71
C LEU A 95 1.04 -1.43 9.78
N THR A 96 0.83 -0.43 8.93
CA THR A 96 -0.12 -0.49 7.83
C THR A 96 0.56 -0.97 6.54
N ILE A 97 -0.20 -1.70 5.74
CA ILE A 97 0.09 -1.95 4.32
C ILE A 97 -1.05 -1.30 3.57
N GLU A 98 -0.80 -0.28 2.77
CA GLU A 98 -1.84 0.57 2.19
C GLU A 98 -1.55 1.05 0.74
N PRO A 99 -1.21 0.14 -0.19
CA PRO A 99 -0.73 0.52 -1.51
C PRO A 99 -1.75 1.33 -2.30
N MET A 100 -1.31 2.47 -2.82
CA MET A 100 -2.03 3.30 -3.78
C MET A 100 -1.50 3.01 -5.18
N ILE A 101 -2.36 2.47 -6.04
CA ILE A 101 -2.02 2.03 -7.39
C ILE A 101 -2.70 2.95 -8.41
N ASN A 102 -1.92 3.52 -9.32
CA ASN A 102 -2.40 4.44 -10.34
C ASN A 102 -2.52 3.75 -11.70
N GLU A 103 -3.52 4.17 -12.46
CA GLU A 103 -3.73 3.76 -13.85
C GLU A 103 -2.62 4.23 -14.79
N GLY A 104 -2.10 5.43 -14.54
CA GLY A 104 -1.07 6.09 -15.33
C GLY A 104 0.28 6.14 -14.61
N THR A 105 0.83 7.34 -14.44
CA THR A 105 2.10 7.60 -13.77
C THR A 105 1.98 7.51 -12.24
N TYR A 106 3.12 7.37 -11.55
CA TYR A 106 3.16 7.35 -10.08
C TYR A 106 2.99 8.74 -9.45
N GLU A 107 2.99 9.78 -10.27
CA GLU A 107 3.05 11.17 -9.84
C GLU A 107 1.68 11.64 -9.36
N VAL A 108 1.69 12.37 -8.25
CA VAL A 108 0.51 12.90 -7.57
C VAL A 108 0.82 14.29 -7.05
N PHE A 109 -0.20 15.12 -6.89
CA PHE A 109 -0.11 16.42 -6.24
C PHE A 109 -1.21 16.56 -5.18
N VAL A 110 -0.97 17.44 -4.21
CA VAL A 110 -1.97 17.84 -3.21
C VAL A 110 -2.71 19.05 -3.77
N ASP A 111 -4.04 19.01 -3.73
CA ASP A 111 -4.90 20.11 -4.16
C ASP A 111 -4.64 21.34 -3.28
N GLU A 112 -4.32 22.47 -3.90
CA GLU A 112 -4.02 23.72 -3.20
C GLU A 112 -5.26 24.37 -2.61
N ASP A 113 -6.46 24.02 -3.09
CA ASP A 113 -7.71 24.62 -2.62
C ASP A 113 -8.10 24.11 -1.22
N ASP A 114 -7.81 22.85 -0.91
CA ASP A 114 -8.13 22.23 0.39
C ASP A 114 -6.91 21.73 1.18
N GLU A 115 -5.72 21.68 0.59
CA GLU A 115 -4.47 21.22 1.20
C GLU A 115 -4.49 19.75 1.69
N TRP A 116 -5.45 18.94 1.20
CA TRP A 116 -5.67 17.56 1.65
C TRP A 116 -5.88 16.58 0.51
N THR A 117 -6.66 16.93 -0.51
CA THR A 117 -7.04 16.02 -1.57
C THR A 117 -5.83 15.69 -2.43
N VAL A 118 -5.49 14.41 -2.56
CA VAL A 118 -4.38 13.95 -3.40
C VAL A 118 -4.93 13.46 -4.73
N LEU A 119 -4.43 14.03 -5.82
CA LEU A 119 -4.86 13.75 -7.19
C LEU A 119 -3.68 13.22 -8.01
N THR A 120 -3.96 12.35 -8.98
CA THR A 120 -2.98 11.91 -9.97
C THR A 120 -2.62 13.07 -10.90
N GLU A 121 -1.34 13.23 -11.22
CA GLU A 121 -0.89 14.35 -12.06
C GLU A 121 -1.41 14.26 -13.50
N ASP A 122 -1.67 13.04 -13.98
CA ASP A 122 -2.21 12.78 -15.32
C ASP A 122 -3.75 12.66 -15.39
N GLY A 123 -4.43 12.83 -14.25
CA GLY A 123 -5.89 12.74 -14.14
C GLY A 123 -6.47 11.32 -14.29
N GLY A 124 -5.63 10.28 -14.32
CA GLY A 124 -6.06 8.88 -14.34
C GLY A 124 -6.61 8.40 -12.99
N TYR A 125 -7.30 7.26 -12.96
CA TYR A 125 -7.82 6.73 -11.71
C TYR A 125 -6.73 6.13 -10.82
N SER A 126 -6.98 6.14 -9.50
CA SER A 126 -6.16 5.49 -8.49
C SER A 126 -7.03 4.58 -7.61
N ALA A 127 -6.44 3.50 -7.10
CA ALA A 127 -7.10 2.62 -6.14
C ALA A 127 -6.20 2.24 -4.97
N GLN A 128 -6.81 2.19 -3.78
CA GLN A 128 -6.15 1.88 -2.51
C GLN A 128 -6.96 0.87 -1.71
N TRP A 129 -6.25 0.01 -0.97
CA TRP A 129 -6.77 -0.84 0.08
C TRP A 129 -5.77 -0.85 1.22
N GLU A 130 -6.25 -1.12 2.44
CA GLU A 130 -5.36 -1.14 3.61
C GLU A 130 -5.66 -2.24 4.62
N TYR A 131 -4.60 -2.70 5.28
CA TYR A 131 -4.64 -3.51 6.49
C TYR A 131 -3.78 -2.88 7.58
N THR A 132 -4.24 -2.96 8.84
CA THR A 132 -3.33 -2.91 10.00
C THR A 132 -2.82 -4.33 10.28
N VAL A 133 -1.50 -4.49 10.38
CA VAL A 133 -0.82 -5.78 10.50
C VAL A 133 0.07 -5.81 11.75
N LEU A 134 0.06 -6.93 12.47
CA LEU A 134 0.99 -7.26 13.55
C LEU A 134 2.00 -8.30 13.06
N VAL A 135 3.30 -8.02 13.19
CA VAL A 135 4.36 -9.02 12.96
C VAL A 135 4.41 -9.97 14.16
N THR A 136 4.28 -11.27 13.93
CA THR A 136 4.35 -12.32 14.95
C THR A 136 5.70 -13.05 14.91
N GLU A 137 5.92 -14.00 15.82
CA GLU A 137 7.15 -14.82 15.87
C GLU A 137 7.33 -15.74 14.65
N ASP A 138 6.23 -16.05 13.96
CA ASP A 138 6.17 -17.02 12.86
C ASP A 138 5.54 -16.47 11.57
N GLY A 139 5.12 -15.20 11.55
CA GLY A 139 4.48 -14.58 10.39
C GLY A 139 3.91 -13.20 10.70
N ALA A 140 2.65 -13.00 10.29
CA ALA A 140 1.93 -11.76 10.53
C ALA A 140 0.42 -12.01 10.66
N GLU A 141 -0.25 -11.16 11.42
CA GLU A 141 -1.70 -11.20 11.65
C GLU A 141 -2.35 -9.89 11.19
N ILE A 142 -3.50 -9.98 10.52
CA ILE A 142 -4.32 -8.82 10.18
C ILE A 142 -5.17 -8.46 11.39
N LEU A 143 -4.99 -7.26 11.93
CA LEU A 143 -5.76 -6.76 13.06
C LEU A 143 -6.97 -5.92 12.64
N ALA A 144 -6.87 -5.24 11.49
CA ALA A 144 -7.94 -4.41 10.94
C ALA A 144 -7.94 -4.47 9.41
N TRP A 145 -9.14 -4.47 8.84
CA TRP A 145 -9.39 -4.61 7.42
C TRP A 145 -10.73 -3.91 7.12
#